data_AF-A0A177QJZ0-F1
#
_entry.id   AF-A0A177QJZ0-F1
#
_cell.length_a   1.000
_cell.length_b   1.000
_cell.length_c   1.000
_cell.angle_alpha   90.00
_cell.angle_beta   90.00
_cell.angle_gamma   90.00
#
_symmetry.space_group_name_H-M   'P 1'
#
loop_
_entity.id
_entity.type
_entity.pdbx_description
1 polymer ?
#
loop_
_entity_poly.entity_id
_entity_poly.type
_entity_poly.pdbx_seq_one_letter_code
_entity_poly.pdbx_strand_id
1 'polypeptide(L)'
;MPPLTGCRSEAPVAAKQYWIRATQTVVQPWRGQHHVYGMFSVPDQYRYDPLYTARLMIQGITEEFPETSPEGGDIYTGRADPGHYIKRVYLPTRTALWFLLTGRFGDLNTSCHWWLVIADRAG
;
A
#
# COMPACT_ATOMS: atom_id res chain seq x y z
N MET A 1 17.41 -12.17 -17.71
CA MET A 1 16.50 -11.42 -16.82
C MET A 1 15.27 -11.05 -17.62
N PRO A 2 14.06 -11.55 -17.29
CA PRO A 2 12.87 -11.09 -17.98
C PRO A 2 12.58 -9.63 -17.57
N PRO A 3 11.95 -8.84 -18.45
CA PRO A 3 11.65 -7.44 -18.15
C PRO A 3 10.72 -7.37 -16.94
N LEU A 4 10.88 -6.33 -16.12
CA LEU A 4 9.92 -5.96 -15.09
C LEU A 4 8.60 -5.67 -15.79
N THR A 5 7.76 -6.69 -15.92
CA THR A 5 6.40 -6.56 -16.41
C THR A 5 5.72 -5.59 -15.47
N GLY A 6 5.58 -4.34 -15.93
CA GLY A 6 4.95 -3.28 -15.16
C GLY A 6 3.61 -3.78 -14.65
N CYS A 7 3.44 -3.72 -13.34
CA CYS A 7 2.18 -4.01 -12.70
C CYS A 7 1.11 -3.09 -13.33
N ARG A 8 0.14 -3.63 -14.08
CA ARG A 8 -0.96 -2.84 -14.65
C ARG A 8 -1.66 -2.08 -13.52
N SER A 9 -1.82 -0.77 -13.70
CA SER A 9 -2.09 0.19 -12.62
C SER A 9 -3.54 0.25 -12.13
N GLU A 10 -4.46 -0.49 -12.76
CA GLU A 10 -5.89 -0.21 -12.54
C GLU A 10 -6.73 -1.49 -12.61
N ALA A 11 -7.52 -1.70 -11.55
CA ALA A 11 -8.56 -2.71 -11.47
C ALA A 11 -9.93 -2.03 -11.66
N PRO A 12 -10.95 -2.75 -12.16
CA PRO A 12 -12.26 -2.15 -12.46
C PRO A 12 -12.93 -1.62 -11.20
N VAL A 13 -13.47 -0.40 -11.33
CA VAL A 13 -14.24 0.32 -10.31
C VAL A 13 -15.51 -0.48 -9.98
N ALA A 14 -15.51 -1.23 -8.88
CA ALA A 14 -16.75 -1.50 -8.17
C ALA A 14 -17.20 -0.14 -7.61
N ALA A 15 -18.44 0.28 -7.90
CA ALA A 15 -18.93 1.67 -7.98
C ALA A 15 -18.69 2.64 -6.78
N LYS A 16 -17.95 2.26 -5.73
CA LYS A 16 -17.58 3.10 -4.58
C LYS A 16 -16.17 2.82 -4.01
N GLN A 17 -15.36 1.99 -4.68
CA GLN A 17 -14.03 1.63 -4.23
C GLN A 17 -12.99 1.86 -5.32
N TYR A 18 -11.91 2.54 -4.95
CA TYR A 18 -10.78 2.81 -5.82
C TYR A 18 -9.57 2.01 -5.36
N TRP A 19 -8.99 1.24 -6.27
CA TRP A 19 -7.91 0.29 -5.98
C TRP A 19 -6.61 0.80 -6.56
N ILE A 20 -5.70 1.25 -5.70
CA ILE A 20 -4.41 1.81 -6.10
C ILE A 20 -3.34 0.78 -5.85
N ARG A 21 -2.59 0.44 -6.89
CA ARG A 21 -1.48 -0.50 -6.76
C ARG A 21 -0.23 0.19 -6.23
N ALA A 22 0.58 -0.51 -5.45
CA ALA A 22 1.86 0.03 -5.01
C ALA A 22 2.80 0.22 -6.21
N THR A 23 3.42 1.40 -6.30
CA THR A 23 4.49 1.68 -7.26
C THR A 23 5.78 0.98 -6.84
N GLN A 24 6.03 0.91 -5.54
CA GLN A 24 7.21 0.29 -4.95
C GLN A 24 6.89 -0.25 -3.56
N THR A 25 7.61 -1.27 -3.13
CA THR A 25 7.60 -1.76 -1.74
C THR A 25 9.01 -1.82 -1.20
N VAL A 26 9.13 -1.62 0.12
CA VAL A 26 10.35 -1.84 0.88
C VAL A 26 9.98 -2.81 2.00
N VAL A 27 10.62 -3.97 2.03
CA VAL A 27 10.34 -5.02 3.03
C VAL A 27 11.67 -5.47 3.64
N GLN A 28 12.12 -4.75 4.66
CA GLN A 28 13.39 -4.99 5.35
C GLN A 28 13.18 -5.01 6.87
N PRO A 29 12.45 -6.00 7.41
CA PRO A 29 12.06 -6.02 8.82
C PRO A 29 13.23 -6.03 9.81
N TRP A 30 14.42 -6.48 9.39
CA TRP A 30 15.64 -6.47 10.22
C TRP A 30 16.26 -5.08 10.40
N ARG A 31 15.82 -4.06 9.65
CA ARG A 31 16.25 -2.67 9.83
C ARG A 31 15.38 -1.89 10.82
N GLY A 32 14.48 -2.57 11.52
CA GLY A 32 13.61 -2.00 12.54
C GLY A 32 12.30 -1.45 11.98
N GLN A 33 11.60 -0.68 12.81
CA GLN A 33 10.33 -0.03 12.45
C GLN A 33 10.53 0.91 11.25
N HIS A 34 9.45 1.12 10.47
CA HIS A 34 9.43 1.95 9.26
C HIS A 34 10.22 1.43 8.04
N HIS A 35 10.81 0.23 8.09
CA HIS A 35 11.46 -0.39 6.93
C HIS A 35 10.58 -1.44 6.24
N VAL A 36 9.28 -1.42 6.52
CA VAL A 36 8.27 -2.26 5.87
C VAL A 36 7.11 -1.38 5.44
N TYR A 37 7.05 -1.02 4.15
CA TYR A 37 6.00 -0.16 3.60
C TYR A 37 5.84 -0.31 2.08
N GLY A 38 4.65 0.06 1.60
CA GLY A 38 4.36 0.28 0.18
C GLY A 38 4.27 1.78 -0.13
N MET A 39 4.68 2.18 -1.33
CA MET A 39 4.49 3.52 -1.89
C MET A 39 3.34 3.49 -2.90
N PHE A 40 2.43 4.45 -2.81
CA PHE A 40 1.24 4.54 -3.65
C PHE A 40 1.14 5.94 -4.24
N SER A 41 0.84 6.04 -5.54
CA SER A 41 0.51 7.32 -6.18
C SER A 41 -0.99 7.55 -6.03
N VAL A 42 -1.37 8.49 -5.17
CA VAL A 42 -2.76 8.75 -4.80
C VAL A 42 -3.22 10.07 -5.41
N PRO A 43 -4.38 10.12 -6.09
CA PRO A 43 -4.94 11.37 -6.58
C PRO A 43 -5.18 12.38 -5.44
N ASP A 44 -4.85 13.65 -5.66
CA ASP A 44 -4.95 14.71 -4.63
C ASP A 44 -6.37 14.90 -4.09
N GLN A 45 -7.41 14.49 -4.83
CA GLN A 45 -8.80 14.54 -4.38
C GLN A 45 -9.07 13.73 -3.10
N TYR A 46 -8.25 12.72 -2.80
CA TYR A 46 -8.39 11.86 -1.61
C TYR A 46 -7.55 12.32 -0.42
N ARG A 47 -6.82 13.44 -0.54
CA ARG A 47 -5.78 13.82 0.41
C ARG A 47 -6.32 14.32 1.76
N TYR A 48 -7.50 14.96 1.75
CA TYR A 48 -8.04 15.66 2.93
C TYR A 48 -9.54 15.42 3.16
N ASP A 49 -10.17 14.58 2.35
CA ASP A 49 -11.61 14.41 2.42
C ASP A 49 -11.99 13.36 3.50
N PRO A 50 -12.70 13.77 4.57
CA PRO A 50 -13.08 12.88 5.68
C PRO A 50 -14.10 11.81 5.27
N LEU A 51 -14.69 11.93 4.08
CA LEU A 51 -15.63 10.97 3.50
C LEU A 51 -14.92 9.74 2.95
N TYR A 52 -13.59 9.68 2.91
CA TYR A 52 -12.89 8.47 2.47
C TYR A 52 -12.14 7.78 3.60
N THR A 53 -12.07 6.46 3.49
CA THR A 53 -11.23 5.58 4.30
C THR A 53 -10.31 4.80 3.38
N ALA A 54 -9.03 4.72 3.72
CA ALA A 54 -8.11 3.85 3.01
C ALA A 54 -7.74 2.62 3.86
N ARG A 55 -7.55 1.50 3.17
CA ARG A 55 -7.15 0.23 3.75
C ARG A 55 -6.04 -0.38 2.92
N LEU A 56 -5.03 -0.93 3.59
CA LEU A 56 -3.99 -1.68 2.92
C LEU A 56 -4.41 -3.15 2.82
N MET A 57 -4.41 -3.67 1.59
CA MET A 57 -4.63 -5.07 1.27
C MET A 57 -3.40 -5.62 0.57
N ILE A 58 -2.93 -6.78 1.01
CA ILE A 58 -1.78 -7.46 0.40
C ILE A 58 -2.23 -8.86 0.01
N GLN A 59 -2.05 -9.24 -1.26
CA GLN A 59 -2.40 -10.58 -1.72
C GLN A 59 -1.69 -11.64 -0.87
N GLY A 60 -2.47 -12.59 -0.36
CA GLY A 60 -1.98 -13.60 0.57
C GLY A 60 -2.08 -13.22 2.06
N ILE A 61 -2.42 -11.98 2.39
CA ILE A 61 -2.82 -11.56 3.74
C ILE A 61 -4.33 -11.32 3.75
N THR A 62 -5.04 -12.05 4.62
CA THR A 62 -6.50 -11.91 4.77
C THR A 62 -6.88 -10.69 5.62
N GLU A 63 -5.95 -10.19 6.42
CA GLU A 63 -6.16 -9.02 7.27
C GLU A 63 -6.06 -7.72 6.47
N GLU A 64 -7.04 -6.83 6.64
CA GLU A 64 -6.98 -5.45 6.17
C GLU A 64 -6.32 -4.60 7.25
N PHE A 65 -5.32 -3.80 6.86
CA PHE A 65 -4.66 -2.90 7.80
C PHE A 65 -5.28 -1.50 7.67
N PRO A 66 -5.85 -0.93 8.76
CA PRO A 66 -6.34 0.43 8.71
C PRO A 66 -5.16 1.37 8.48
N GLU A 67 -5.37 2.39 7.66
CA GLU A 67 -4.37 3.44 7.48
C GLU A 67 -4.07 4.16 8.81
N THR A 68 -5.06 4.28 9.70
CA THR A 68 -5.01 4.97 11.01
C THR A 68 -4.35 4.18 12.15
N SER A 69 -3.25 3.47 11.89
CA SER A 69 -2.33 3.08 12.97
C SER A 69 -1.55 4.33 13.42
N PRO A 70 -1.06 4.45 14.67
CA PRO A 70 -0.14 5.52 15.08
C PRO A 70 1.14 5.59 14.21
N GLU A 71 1.43 4.53 13.45
CA GLU A 71 2.48 4.43 12.43
C GLU A 71 1.97 4.73 10.99
N GLY A 72 0.82 5.41 10.89
CA GLY A 72 -0.23 5.37 9.83
C GLY A 72 0.08 5.93 8.44
N GLY A 73 1.30 5.78 7.99
CA GLY A 73 1.68 6.26 6.68
C GLY A 73 1.94 7.77 6.66
N ASP A 74 2.72 8.18 5.68
CA ASP A 74 3.13 9.57 5.55
C ASP A 74 3.24 9.97 4.08
N ILE A 75 3.13 11.27 3.83
CA ILE A 75 3.24 11.82 2.48
C ILE A 75 4.73 11.95 2.15
N TYR A 76 5.17 11.21 1.14
CA TYR A 76 6.54 11.30 0.65
C TYR A 76 6.69 12.56 -0.21
N THR A 77 7.63 13.44 0.15
CA THR A 77 7.87 14.75 -0.48
C THR A 77 8.68 14.67 -1.79
N GLY A 78 8.86 13.48 -2.36
CA GLY A 78 9.51 13.31 -3.66
C GLY A 78 8.64 13.73 -4.85
N ARG A 79 9.16 13.56 -6.07
CA ARG A 79 8.40 13.80 -7.30
C ARG A 79 7.22 12.83 -7.37
N ALA A 80 6.01 13.39 -7.41
CA ALA A 80 4.79 12.70 -7.80
C ALA A 80 4.36 13.16 -9.20
N ASP A 81 3.52 12.36 -9.86
CA ASP A 81 2.87 12.80 -11.09
C ASP A 81 1.93 13.99 -10.83
N PRO A 82 1.70 14.88 -11.81
CA PRO A 82 0.76 15.99 -11.65
C PRO A 82 -0.62 15.52 -11.16
N GLY A 83 -1.17 16.20 -10.16
CA GLY A 83 -2.47 15.87 -9.53
C GLY A 83 -2.46 14.65 -8.62
N HIS A 84 -1.28 14.10 -8.32
CA HIS A 84 -1.09 12.99 -7.39
C HIS A 84 -0.06 13.35 -6.31
N TYR A 85 -0.16 12.67 -5.18
CA TYR A 85 0.86 12.67 -4.14
C TYR A 85 1.31 11.24 -3.86
N ILE A 86 2.57 11.08 -3.43
CA ILE A 86 3.06 9.77 -3.02
C ILE A 86 2.76 9.56 -1.55
N LYS A 87 2.12 8.43 -1.24
CA LYS A 87 1.80 8.01 0.11
C LYS A 87 2.57 6.74 0.46
N ARG A 88 3.26 6.75 1.60
CA ARG A 88 3.82 5.54 2.20
C ARG A 88 2.80 4.95 3.14
N VAL A 89 2.57 3.65 3.06
CA VAL A 89 1.70 2.92 4.00
C VAL A 89 2.51 1.80 4.62
N TYR A 90 2.65 1.84 5.95
CA TYR A 90 3.51 0.93 6.70
C TYR A 90 2.75 -0.35 7.05
N LEU A 91 3.49 -1.47 7.01
CA LEU A 91 3.03 -2.75 7.53
C LEU A 91 3.79 -3.04 8.83
N PRO A 92 3.12 -3.57 9.88
CA PRO A 92 3.80 -3.90 11.11
C PRO A 92 4.98 -4.84 10.87
N THR A 93 6.14 -4.49 11.45
CA THR A 93 7.37 -5.29 11.29
C THR A 93 7.17 -6.73 11.78
N ARG A 94 6.33 -6.93 12.80
CA ARG A 94 5.97 -8.27 13.30
C ARG A 94 5.29 -9.12 12.24
N THR A 95 4.39 -8.55 11.44
CA THR A 95 3.72 -9.24 10.33
C THR A 95 4.75 -9.66 9.28
N ALA A 96 5.66 -8.75 8.90
CA ALA A 96 6.72 -9.07 7.95
C ALA A 96 7.67 -10.18 8.43
N LEU A 97 8.02 -10.20 9.72
CA LEU A 97 8.79 -11.29 10.31
C LEU A 97 8.02 -12.61 10.28
N TRP A 98 6.71 -12.61 10.55
CA TRP A 98 5.88 -13.80 10.47
C TRP A 98 5.82 -14.39 9.06
N PHE A 99 5.73 -13.54 8.04
CA PHE A 99 5.80 -13.94 6.63
C PHE A 99 7.17 -14.51 6.25
N LEU A 100 8.25 -13.97 6.83
CA LEU A 100 9.58 -14.53 6.68
C LEU A 100 9.66 -15.95 7.27
N LEU A 101 9.18 -16.13 8.49
CA LEU A 101 9.21 -17.43 9.19
C LEU A 101 8.35 -18.51 8.51
N THR A 102 7.27 -18.11 7.84
CA THR A 102 6.38 -19.03 7.10
C THR A 102 6.82 -19.29 5.65
N GLY A 103 7.94 -18.73 5.21
CA GLY A 103 8.42 -18.87 3.82
C GLY A 103 7.62 -18.08 2.79
N ARG A 104 6.75 -17.16 3.24
CA ARG A 104 5.86 -16.34 2.41
C ARG A 104 6.40 -14.93 2.15
N PHE A 105 7.67 -14.69 2.48
CA PHE A 105 8.31 -13.38 2.32
C PHE A 105 8.24 -12.81 0.89
N GLY A 106 8.27 -13.69 -0.12
CA GLY A 106 8.11 -13.31 -1.52
C GLY A 106 6.79 -12.60 -1.82
N ASP A 107 5.71 -12.97 -1.12
CA ASP A 107 4.39 -12.34 -1.27
C ASP A 107 4.46 -10.86 -0.86
N LEU A 108 5.18 -10.55 0.22
CA LEU A 108 5.37 -9.19 0.71
C LEU A 108 6.34 -8.40 -0.17
N ASN A 109 7.41 -9.02 -0.64
CA ASN A 109 8.44 -8.31 -1.42
C ASN A 109 7.99 -7.98 -2.86
N THR A 110 6.82 -8.47 -3.27
CA THR A 110 6.24 -8.23 -4.59
C THR A 110 5.29 -7.05 -4.54
N SER A 111 5.69 -5.87 -5.03
CA SER A 111 4.86 -4.65 -5.05
C SER A 111 3.51 -4.85 -5.74
N CYS A 112 3.48 -5.69 -6.77
CA CYS A 112 2.27 -6.10 -7.49
C CYS A 112 1.17 -6.69 -6.57
N HIS A 113 1.50 -7.20 -5.39
CA HIS A 113 0.54 -7.76 -4.44
C HIS A 113 -0.08 -6.72 -3.50
N TRP A 114 0.45 -5.50 -3.47
CA TRP A 114 0.03 -4.46 -2.54
C TRP A 114 -1.00 -3.54 -3.19
N TRP A 115 -2.12 -3.37 -2.49
CA TRP A 115 -3.25 -2.55 -2.89
C TRP A 115 -3.64 -1.61 -1.77
N LEU A 116 -3.74 -0.33 -2.09
CA LEU A 116 -4.39 0.67 -1.26
C LEU A 116 -5.81 0.84 -1.77
N VAL A 117 -6.77 0.39 -0.97
CA VAL A 117 -8.20 0.46 -1.29
C VAL A 117 -8.77 1.69 -0.62
N ILE A 118 -9.24 2.63 -1.41
CA ILE A 118 -9.93 3.84 -0.95
C ILE A 118 -11.43 3.61 -1.15
N ALA A 119 -12.21 3.75 -0.08
CA ALA A 119 -13.66 3.60 -0.10
C ALA A 119 -14.33 4.79 0.57
N ASP A 120 -15.52 5.15 0.08
CA ASP A 120 -16.41 6.09 0.74
C ASP A 120 -16.82 5.53 2.12
N ARG A 121 -16.81 6.39 3.13
CA ARG A 121 -17.21 6.12 4.51
C ARG A 121 -18.74 5.98 4.64
N ALA A 122 -19.51 6.49 3.66
CA ALA A 122 -20.97 6.40 3.60
C ALA A 122 -21.48 5.08 2.95
N GLY A 123 -20.94 3.95 3.41
CA GLY A 123 -21.33 2.60 2.99
C GLY A 123 -21.72 1.72 4.17
#